data_AF-A0A401S1D7-F1
#
_entry.id   AF-A0A401S1D7-F1
#
_cell.length_a   1.000
_cell.length_b   1.000
_cell.length_c   1.000
_cell.angle_alpha   90.00
_cell.angle_beta   90.00
_cell.angle_gamma   90.00
#
_symmetry.space_group_name_H-M   'P 1'
#
loop_
_entity.id
_entity.type
_entity.pdbx_description
1 polymer ?
#
loop_
_entity_poly.entity_id
_entity_poly.type
_entity_poly.pdbx_seq_one_letter_code
_entity_poly.pdbx_strand_id
1 'polypeptide(L)'
;MYWGVGFASSRSCVVDLSRNQSFSLGLCGSDDHYSFYGYIITFPLQDYCNIMSGLGAESWWKKTLCLTGGALLAAAAYLLHELLAIRKEQKLDSKDAIILHQFSRPECEVPSLSPFCLKMETYLRMADLPYQNYFDGKLSPQGKMPWIEYNHQKVSGTEFIIDFLQEKLGVNLNKHLDSRERAVSRAITKMMEEHFYWKIENEFWYLVQNSLGLLFAQNDMFDRVGS
;
A
#
# COMPACT_ATOMS: atom_id res chain seq x y z
N MET A 1 -13.49 -12.58 -7.79
CA MET A 1 -13.52 -11.33 -8.57
C MET A 1 -12.09 -10.82 -8.66
N TYR A 2 -11.41 -11.07 -9.78
CA TYR A 2 -10.09 -10.49 -10.06
C TYR A 2 -10.01 -10.27 -11.57
N TRP A 3 -9.80 -9.02 -11.95
CA TRP A 3 -9.81 -8.52 -13.31
C TRP A 3 -8.49 -8.86 -14.01
N GLY A 4 -8.60 -9.32 -15.26
CA GLY A 4 -7.47 -9.49 -16.16
C GLY A 4 -7.14 -8.20 -16.90
N VAL A 5 -5.87 -8.04 -17.25
CA VAL A 5 -5.41 -7.23 -18.39
C VAL A 5 -4.17 -7.94 -18.96
N GLY A 6 -4.37 -8.68 -20.05
CA GLY A 6 -3.29 -9.16 -20.90
C GLY A 6 -2.97 -8.11 -21.95
N PHE A 7 -1.71 -7.69 -22.03
CA PHE A 7 -1.20 -6.86 -23.11
C PHE A 7 -1.13 -7.68 -24.40
N ALA A 8 -1.97 -7.35 -25.39
CA ALA A 8 -1.85 -7.86 -26.75
C ALA A 8 -0.84 -6.98 -27.52
N SER A 9 0.34 -7.57 -27.78
CA SER A 9 1.34 -7.05 -28.71
C SER A 9 0.99 -7.54 -30.11
N SER A 10 0.64 -6.63 -31.02
CA SER A 10 0.48 -6.94 -32.44
C SER A 10 1.84 -6.86 -33.13
N ARG A 11 2.42 -8.02 -33.48
CA ARG A 11 3.40 -8.12 -34.57
C ARG A 11 2.74 -8.86 -35.74
N SER A 12 2.82 -8.22 -36.90
CA SER A 12 2.39 -8.72 -38.20
C SER A 12 3.39 -9.76 -38.72
N CYS A 13 2.93 -10.95 -39.08
CA CYS A 13 3.50 -11.67 -40.21
C CYS A 13 2.48 -12.64 -40.83
N VAL A 14 2.32 -12.49 -42.15
CA VAL A 14 2.16 -13.55 -43.15
C VAL A 14 0.78 -14.23 -43.26
N VAL A 15 0.14 -13.91 -44.39
CA VAL A 15 -0.90 -14.70 -45.07
C VAL A 15 -0.31 -16.06 -45.43
N ASP A 16 -0.95 -17.14 -45.00
CA ASP A 16 -0.93 -18.38 -45.75
C ASP A 16 -2.32 -19.02 -45.73
N LEU A 17 -2.80 -19.34 -46.93
CA LEU A 17 -4.17 -19.74 -47.21
C LEU A 17 -4.40 -21.18 -46.73
N SER A 18 -5.35 -21.35 -45.82
CA SER A 18 -5.83 -22.65 -45.35
C SER A 18 -6.43 -23.46 -46.50
N ARG A 19 -5.88 -24.67 -46.68
CA ARG A 19 -6.46 -25.79 -47.43
C ARG A 19 -6.98 -26.81 -46.43
N ASN A 20 -8.28 -27.06 -46.44
CA ASN A 20 -8.94 -28.31 -46.02
C ASN A 20 -10.38 -28.25 -46.58
N GLN A 21 -10.78 -29.08 -47.56
CA GLN A 21 -11.39 -30.41 -47.34
C GLN A 21 -12.29 -30.41 -46.10
N SER A 22 -13.59 -30.67 -46.11
CA SER A 22 -14.54 -31.23 -47.09
C SER A 22 -15.90 -31.24 -46.37
N PHE A 23 -17.01 -30.94 -47.03
CA PHE A 23 -18.33 -31.49 -46.65
C PHE A 23 -19.18 -31.65 -47.91
N SER A 24 -19.75 -32.85 -48.05
CA SER A 24 -20.54 -33.31 -49.19
C SER A 24 -22.03 -33.01 -48.97
N LEU A 25 -22.72 -32.58 -50.02
CA LEU A 25 -24.09 -33.01 -50.29
C LEU A 25 -24.40 -32.71 -51.75
N GLY A 26 -24.59 -33.77 -52.54
CA GLY A 26 -24.84 -33.67 -53.97
C GLY A 26 -26.24 -33.16 -54.28
N LEU A 27 -26.41 -32.75 -55.53
CA LEU A 27 -27.57 -33.01 -56.39
C LEU A 27 -27.34 -32.32 -57.75
N CYS A 28 -27.64 -33.07 -58.83
CA CYS A 28 -28.15 -32.63 -60.14
C CYS A 28 -27.56 -31.33 -60.73
N GLY A 29 -26.85 -31.33 -61.85
CA GLY A 29 -27.23 -31.94 -63.13
C GLY A 29 -27.32 -30.83 -64.19
N SER A 30 -26.72 -31.11 -65.36
CA SER A 30 -26.86 -30.43 -66.65
C SER A 30 -26.20 -29.08 -66.88
N ASP A 31 -25.43 -29.08 -67.98
CA ASP A 31 -24.87 -27.97 -68.73
C ASP A 31 -25.95 -26.99 -69.19
N ASP A 32 -25.59 -25.70 -69.29
CA ASP A 32 -26.14 -24.80 -70.29
C ASP A 32 -25.14 -23.67 -70.63
N HIS A 33 -24.76 -23.65 -71.91
CA HIS A 33 -24.05 -22.58 -72.59
C HIS A 33 -25.04 -21.48 -73.01
N TYR A 34 -24.86 -20.23 -72.58
CA TYR A 34 -25.46 -19.08 -73.27
C TYR A 34 -24.52 -17.87 -73.28
N SER A 35 -24.00 -17.56 -74.47
CA SER A 35 -23.44 -16.25 -74.81
C SER A 35 -24.56 -15.23 -74.97
N PHE A 36 -24.44 -14.04 -74.37
CA PHE A 36 -25.28 -12.90 -74.74
C PHE A 36 -24.51 -11.59 -74.83
N TYR A 37 -24.98 -10.77 -75.75
CA TYR A 37 -24.33 -9.73 -76.51
C TYR A 37 -24.49 -8.33 -75.87
N GLY A 38 -23.45 -7.48 -75.95
CA GLY A 38 -23.56 -6.02 -76.14
C GLY A 38 -23.90 -5.10 -74.95
N TYR A 39 -22.96 -4.22 -74.59
CA TYR A 39 -22.95 -2.78 -74.94
C TYR A 39 -22.12 -1.98 -73.91
N ILE A 40 -21.20 -1.14 -74.41
CA ILE A 40 -20.34 -0.28 -73.61
C ILE A 40 -21.15 0.94 -73.14
N ILE A 41 -21.19 1.15 -71.83
CA ILE A 41 -21.56 2.44 -71.24
C ILE A 41 -20.35 2.93 -70.45
N THR A 42 -19.62 3.89 -71.01
CA THR A 42 -18.59 4.65 -70.31
C THR A 42 -19.25 5.77 -69.50
N PHE A 43 -18.92 5.89 -68.21
CA PHE A 43 -19.00 7.14 -67.48
C PHE A 43 -17.63 7.47 -66.88
N PRO A 44 -17.11 8.68 -67.06
CA PRO A 44 -15.78 9.06 -66.60
C PRO A 44 -15.83 9.39 -65.11
N LEU A 45 -14.87 8.90 -64.33
CA LEU A 45 -14.55 9.47 -63.03
C LEU A 45 -13.17 10.11 -63.13
N GLN A 46 -13.24 11.40 -63.44
CA GLN A 46 -12.17 12.36 -63.36
C GLN A 46 -11.74 12.56 -61.90
N ASP A 47 -10.47 12.94 -61.74
CA ASP A 47 -9.87 13.67 -60.61
C ASP A 47 -9.29 12.85 -59.46
N TYR A 48 -7.95 12.69 -59.45
CA TYR A 48 -7.08 13.36 -58.45
C TYR A 48 -5.57 13.06 -58.66
N CYS A 49 -5.08 13.08 -59.90
CA CYS A 49 -3.65 12.84 -60.18
C CYS A 49 -3.08 13.96 -61.06
N ASN A 50 -3.07 15.21 -60.57
CA ASN A 50 -2.11 16.25 -60.98
C ASN A 50 -2.42 17.60 -60.33
N ILE A 51 -1.95 17.82 -59.09
CA ILE A 51 -1.39 19.12 -58.72
C ILE A 51 -0.14 18.84 -57.87
N MET A 52 0.95 18.46 -58.52
CA MET A 52 2.28 18.85 -58.09
C MET A 52 2.64 20.11 -58.88
N SER A 53 3.20 21.11 -58.21
CA SER A 53 4.27 22.03 -58.67
C SER A 53 4.04 23.45 -58.17
N GLY A 54 4.63 23.78 -57.03
CA GLY A 54 4.75 25.17 -56.60
C GLY A 54 5.11 25.32 -55.13
N LEU A 55 6.31 25.85 -54.89
CA LEU A 55 6.81 26.42 -53.63
C LEU A 55 7.44 25.44 -52.62
N GLY A 56 8.77 25.53 -52.55
CA GLY A 56 9.48 25.70 -51.29
C GLY A 56 9.58 24.47 -50.40
N ALA A 57 10.79 23.93 -50.34
CA ALA A 57 11.24 23.18 -49.18
C ALA A 57 10.73 23.83 -47.89
N GLU A 58 9.92 23.13 -47.11
CA GLU A 58 10.08 23.14 -45.67
C GLU A 58 9.33 21.96 -45.05
N SER A 59 10.04 21.30 -44.17
CA SER A 59 9.70 20.10 -43.42
C SER A 59 8.58 20.35 -42.37
N TRP A 60 7.43 20.90 -42.78
CA TRP A 60 6.40 21.35 -41.84
C TRP A 60 5.82 20.20 -41.02
N TRP A 61 5.48 19.07 -41.64
CA TRP A 61 4.95 17.90 -40.91
C TRP A 61 5.94 17.31 -39.89
N LYS A 62 7.25 17.32 -40.18
CA LYS A 62 8.25 16.90 -39.18
C LYS A 62 8.40 17.93 -38.06
N LYS A 63 8.26 19.24 -38.36
CA LYS A 63 8.24 20.31 -37.34
C LYS A 63 7.03 20.18 -36.42
N THR A 64 5.84 19.91 -36.97
CA THR A 64 4.61 19.71 -36.18
C THR A 64 4.70 18.46 -35.31
N LEU A 65 5.27 17.36 -35.82
CA LEU A 65 5.49 16.14 -35.06
C LEU A 65 6.53 16.30 -33.95
N CYS A 66 7.63 17.04 -34.20
CA CYS A 66 8.61 17.38 -33.18
C CYS A 66 8.05 18.35 -32.13
N LEU A 67 7.15 19.26 -32.49
CA LEU A 67 6.48 20.19 -31.57
C LEU A 67 5.47 19.45 -30.66
N THR A 68 4.61 18.59 -31.22
CA THR A 68 3.65 17.81 -30.42
C THR A 68 4.36 16.76 -29.57
N GLY A 69 5.37 16.08 -30.11
CA GLY A 69 6.22 15.16 -29.36
C GLY A 69 7.00 15.86 -28.25
N GLY A 70 7.57 17.04 -28.52
CA GLY A 70 8.28 17.85 -27.53
C GLY A 70 7.38 18.35 -26.40
N ALA A 71 6.17 18.81 -26.72
CA ALA A 71 5.19 19.22 -25.72
C ALA A 71 4.73 18.05 -24.84
N LEU A 72 4.46 16.89 -25.45
CA LEU A 72 4.09 15.67 -24.71
C LEU A 72 5.23 15.20 -23.80
N LEU A 73 6.48 15.25 -24.28
CA LEU A 73 7.65 14.83 -23.53
C LEU A 73 7.97 15.80 -22.38
N ALA A 74 7.77 17.11 -22.58
CA ALA A 74 7.88 18.12 -21.54
C ALA A 74 6.78 17.95 -20.47
N ALA A 75 5.54 17.68 -20.87
CA ALA A 75 4.44 17.41 -19.94
C ALA A 75 4.69 16.13 -19.13
N ALA A 76 5.16 15.06 -19.78
CA ALA A 76 5.54 13.82 -19.11
C ALA A 76 6.70 14.03 -18.12
N ALA A 77 7.70 14.82 -18.50
CA ALA A 77 8.82 15.17 -17.63
C ALA A 77 8.38 16.04 -16.42
N TYR A 78 7.45 16.97 -16.63
CA TYR A 78 6.88 17.80 -15.56
C TYR A 78 6.07 16.96 -14.56
N LEU A 79 5.17 16.10 -15.05
CA LEU A 79 4.42 15.17 -14.20
C LEU A 79 5.35 14.21 -13.46
N LEU A 80 6.40 13.72 -14.11
CA LEU A 80 7.40 12.88 -13.46
C LEU A 80 8.16 13.66 -12.38
N HIS A 81 8.55 14.92 -12.63
CA HIS A 81 9.21 15.76 -11.63
C HIS A 81 8.30 16.02 -10.43
N GLU A 82 7.02 16.31 -10.64
CA GLU A 82 6.03 16.52 -9.59
C GLU A 82 5.78 15.25 -8.76
N LEU A 83 5.64 14.09 -9.41
CA LEU A 83 5.52 12.81 -8.73
C LEU A 83 6.77 12.45 -7.92
N LEU A 84 7.95 12.78 -8.45
CA LEU A 84 9.21 12.60 -7.73
C LEU A 84 9.37 13.58 -6.57
N ALA A 85 8.88 14.81 -6.69
CA ALA A 85 8.85 15.79 -5.61
C ALA A 85 7.94 15.30 -4.46
N ILE A 86 6.72 14.88 -4.77
CA ILE A 86 5.79 14.29 -3.78
C ILE A 86 6.40 13.06 -3.12
N ARG A 87 7.06 12.18 -3.89
CA ARG A 87 7.71 10.98 -3.34
C ARG A 87 8.92 11.31 -2.47
N LYS A 88 9.66 12.37 -2.81
CA LYS A 88 10.80 12.85 -2.02
C LYS A 88 10.31 13.49 -0.71
N GLU A 89 9.24 14.27 -0.75
CA GLU A 89 8.57 14.83 0.42
C GLU A 89 8.01 13.72 1.31
N GLN A 90 7.25 12.76 0.77
CA GLN A 90 6.77 11.60 1.54
C GLN A 90 7.91 10.76 2.13
N LYS A 91 9.02 10.57 1.41
CA LYS A 91 10.18 9.82 1.91
C LYS A 91 10.96 10.61 2.97
N LEU A 92 10.92 11.94 2.94
CA LEU A 92 11.50 12.80 3.96
C LEU A 92 10.61 12.82 5.21
N ASP A 93 9.30 12.94 5.03
CA ASP A 93 8.30 12.89 6.10
C ASP A 93 8.26 11.51 6.77
N SER A 94 8.47 10.43 5.99
CA SER A 94 8.62 9.06 6.53
C SER A 94 9.89 8.85 7.34
N LYS A 95 10.93 9.67 7.16
CA LYS A 95 12.19 9.56 7.93
C LYS A 95 12.04 10.15 9.33
N ASP A 96 11.30 11.25 9.43
CA ASP A 96 11.03 11.94 10.69
C ASP A 96 9.75 11.46 11.39
N ALA A 97 9.02 10.51 10.79
CA ALA A 97 7.89 9.86 11.43
C ALA A 97 8.35 8.91 12.54
N ILE A 98 7.79 9.08 13.74
CA ILE A 98 7.98 8.14 14.85
C ILE A 98 7.06 6.94 14.62
N ILE A 99 7.63 5.76 14.41
CA ILE A 99 6.87 4.52 14.29
C ILE A 99 6.89 3.82 15.64
N LEU A 100 5.73 3.70 16.28
CA LEU A 100 5.56 2.99 17.55
C LEU A 100 5.06 1.57 17.30
N HIS A 101 5.90 0.59 17.61
CA HIS A 101 5.53 -0.81 17.61
C HIS A 101 4.96 -1.20 18.97
N GLN A 102 3.76 -1.79 18.96
CA GLN A 102 3.05 -2.19 20.17
C GLN A 102 2.21 -3.45 19.98
N PHE A 103 1.70 -3.99 21.09
CA PHE A 103 0.80 -5.14 21.07
C PHE A 103 -0.50 -4.84 20.34
N SER A 104 -1.06 -5.87 19.70
CA SER A 104 -2.35 -5.78 19.02
C SER A 104 -3.43 -5.26 19.94
N ARG A 105 -4.20 -4.30 19.43
CA ARG A 105 -5.32 -3.72 20.14
C ARG A 105 -6.58 -4.56 19.88
N PRO A 106 -7.41 -4.85 20.90
CA PRO A 106 -8.76 -5.33 20.66
C PRO A 106 -9.56 -4.28 19.87
N GLU A 107 -10.54 -4.67 19.07
CA GLU A 107 -11.33 -3.74 18.23
C GLU A 107 -12.14 -2.71 19.03
N CYS A 108 -12.22 -2.86 20.35
CA CYS A 108 -12.78 -1.88 21.25
C CYS A 108 -11.85 -0.64 21.28
N GLU A 109 -12.39 0.57 21.24
CA GLU A 109 -11.66 1.87 21.21
C GLU A 109 -10.71 2.13 22.41
N VAL A 110 -10.46 1.11 23.23
CA VAL A 110 -9.59 1.10 24.39
C VAL A 110 -8.12 1.18 23.93
N PRO A 111 -7.27 1.97 24.61
CA PRO A 111 -5.83 1.94 24.36
C PRO A 111 -5.23 0.57 24.71
N SER A 112 -3.94 0.38 24.39
CA SER A 112 -3.27 -0.91 24.61
C SER A 112 -3.42 -1.42 26.06
N LEU A 113 -3.75 -2.70 26.23
CA LEU A 113 -3.88 -3.32 27.58
C LEU A 113 -2.54 -3.43 28.32
N SER A 114 -1.42 -3.38 27.60
CA SER A 114 -0.09 -3.37 28.21
C SER A 114 0.21 -2.00 28.83
N PRO A 115 0.57 -1.92 30.12
CA PRO A 115 0.83 -0.66 30.80
C PRO A 115 2.02 0.11 30.19
N PHE A 116 3.02 -0.60 29.68
CA PHE A 116 4.17 0.02 29.02
C PHE A 116 3.80 0.66 27.67
N CYS A 117 2.96 -0.01 26.87
CA CYS A 117 2.46 0.54 25.61
C CYS A 117 1.55 1.75 25.88
N LEU A 118 0.70 1.66 26.90
CA LEU A 118 -0.19 2.75 27.31
C LEU A 118 0.60 3.98 27.77
N LYS A 119 1.65 3.79 28.58
CA LYS A 119 2.56 4.85 29.01
C LYS A 119 3.17 5.56 27.80
N MET A 120 3.64 4.80 26.82
CA MET A 120 4.30 5.35 25.63
C MET A 120 3.31 6.12 24.75
N GLU A 121 2.13 5.57 24.50
CA GLU A 121 1.08 6.23 23.73
C GLU A 121 0.64 7.54 24.39
N THR A 122 0.48 7.51 25.72
CA THR A 122 0.14 8.70 26.51
C THR A 122 1.24 9.75 26.44
N TYR A 123 2.50 9.33 26.58
CA TYR A 123 3.64 10.25 26.50
C TYR A 123 3.70 10.96 25.14
N LEU A 124 3.58 10.23 24.03
CA LEU A 124 3.62 10.81 22.68
C LEU A 124 2.47 11.81 22.46
N ARG A 125 1.27 11.50 22.95
CA ARG A 125 0.11 12.40 22.88
C ARG A 125 0.31 13.66 23.73
N MET A 126 0.82 13.52 24.96
CA MET A 126 1.11 14.66 25.83
C MET A 126 2.24 15.54 25.31
N ALA A 127 3.18 14.93 24.58
CA ALA A 127 4.30 15.60 23.93
C ALA A 127 3.93 16.26 22.60
N ASP A 128 2.69 16.10 22.13
CA ASP A 128 2.20 16.54 20.81
C ASP A 128 3.10 16.09 19.64
N LEU A 129 3.65 14.88 19.76
CA LEU A 129 4.53 14.30 18.75
C LEU A 129 3.70 13.50 17.75
N PRO A 130 3.85 13.72 16.43
CA PRO A 130 3.20 12.88 15.43
C PRO A 130 3.82 11.49 15.44
N TYR A 131 2.99 10.45 15.61
CA TYR A 131 3.43 9.05 15.64
C TYR A 131 2.47 8.14 14.88
N GLN A 132 3.00 7.05 14.35
CA GLN A 132 2.23 5.99 13.69
C GLN A 132 2.29 4.72 14.53
N ASN A 133 1.12 4.13 14.81
CA ASN A 133 1.03 2.87 15.54
C ASN A 133 1.10 1.67 14.58
N TYR A 134 2.04 0.77 14.83
CA TYR A 134 2.15 -0.52 14.17
C TYR A 134 1.85 -1.65 15.16
N PHE A 135 0.84 -2.46 14.81
CA PHE A 135 0.34 -3.57 15.63
C PHE A 135 0.83 -4.91 15.10
N ASP A 136 2.14 -5.04 14.90
CA ASP A 136 2.73 -6.27 14.35
C ASP A 136 3.05 -7.31 15.43
N GLY A 137 2.93 -6.95 16.72
CA GLY A 137 3.28 -7.81 17.85
C GLY A 137 4.75 -8.22 17.87
N LYS A 138 5.61 -7.58 17.06
CA LYS A 138 7.02 -7.95 16.95
C LYS A 138 7.78 -7.39 18.13
N LEU A 139 8.47 -8.25 18.85
CA LEU A 139 9.38 -7.82 19.90
C LEU A 139 10.56 -7.05 19.29
N SER A 140 11.07 -6.09 20.06
CA SER A 140 12.33 -5.44 19.72
C SER A 140 13.47 -6.46 19.66
N PRO A 141 14.63 -6.11 19.09
CA PRO A 141 15.83 -6.97 19.14
C PRO A 141 16.24 -7.37 20.56
N GLN A 142 15.81 -6.60 21.57
CA GLN A 142 16.07 -6.85 22.99
C GLN A 142 14.96 -7.66 23.68
N GLY A 143 13.95 -8.14 22.93
CA GLY A 143 12.82 -8.89 23.48
C GLY A 143 11.81 -8.04 24.26
N LYS A 144 11.92 -6.70 24.19
CA LYS A 144 11.05 -5.76 24.93
C LYS A 144 10.03 -5.09 24.02
N MET A 145 8.92 -4.69 24.61
CA MET A 145 7.83 -3.92 23.99
C MET A 145 7.33 -2.87 25.00
N PRO A 146 6.94 -1.66 24.60
CA PRO A 146 6.99 -1.09 23.24
C PRO A 146 8.41 -0.75 22.79
N TRP A 147 8.56 -0.57 21.48
CA TRP A 147 9.78 -0.02 20.87
C TRP A 147 9.42 0.92 19.72
N ILE A 148 10.32 1.86 19.43
CA ILE A 148 10.12 2.82 18.35
C ILE A 148 11.18 2.67 17.26
N GLU A 149 10.78 3.03 16.05
CA GLU A 149 11.69 3.33 14.95
C GLU A 149 11.58 4.82 14.60
N TYR A 150 12.70 5.52 14.66
CA TYR A 150 12.80 6.93 14.29
C TYR A 150 14.09 7.14 13.51
N ASN A 151 14.02 7.70 12.30
CA ASN A 151 15.20 7.95 11.47
C ASN A 151 16.12 6.72 11.31
N HIS A 152 15.54 5.53 11.12
CA HIS A 152 16.21 4.21 11.04
C HIS A 152 16.90 3.73 12.33
N GLN A 153 16.74 4.45 13.44
CA GLN A 153 17.21 4.01 14.75
C GLN A 153 16.09 3.32 15.50
N LYS A 154 16.38 2.12 16.01
CA LYS A 154 15.44 1.32 16.80
C LYS A 154 15.80 1.43 18.27
N VAL A 155 14.87 1.90 19.08
CA VAL A 155 15.06 2.08 20.52
C VAL A 155 13.97 1.32 21.27
N SER A 156 14.38 0.53 22.25
CA SER A 156 13.49 -0.31 23.05
C SER A 156 13.60 0.00 24.53
N GLY A 157 12.46 -0.12 25.23
CA GLY A 157 12.32 0.21 26.66
C GLY A 157 11.84 1.65 26.86
N THR A 158 10.76 1.80 27.63
CA THR A 158 10.04 3.07 27.78
C THR A 158 10.91 4.23 28.26
N GLU A 159 11.84 3.97 29.19
CA GLU A 159 12.71 5.01 29.75
C GLU A 159 13.73 5.48 28.70
N PHE A 160 14.35 4.53 27.99
CA PHE A 160 15.32 4.83 26.93
C PHE A 160 14.67 5.54 25.75
N ILE A 161 13.42 5.18 25.41
CA ILE A 161 12.66 5.86 24.37
C ILE A 161 12.39 7.31 24.76
N ILE A 162 11.96 7.55 26.01
CA ILE A 162 11.72 8.92 26.51
C ILE A 162 13.01 9.74 26.49
N ASP A 163 14.13 9.19 26.96
CA ASP A 163 15.42 9.87 26.96
C ASP A 163 15.90 10.17 25.53
N PHE A 164 15.72 9.21 24.62
CA PHE A 164 16.04 9.38 23.20
C PHE A 164 15.21 10.49 22.54
N LEU A 165 13.90 10.52 22.77
CA LEU A 165 13.01 11.56 22.22
C LEU A 165 13.34 12.94 22.82
N GLN A 166 13.69 12.99 24.11
CA GLN A 166 14.17 14.22 24.74
C GLN A 166 15.45 14.75 24.08
N GLU A 167 16.41 13.87 23.79
CA GLU A 167 17.66 14.25 23.13
C GLU A 167 17.44 14.71 21.68
N LYS A 168 16.63 13.97 20.91
CA LYS A 168 16.44 14.23 19.46
C LYS A 168 15.46 15.35 19.15
N LEU A 169 14.37 15.45 19.90
CA LEU A 169 13.27 16.37 19.62
C LEU A 169 13.16 17.50 20.65
N GLY A 170 13.96 17.47 21.73
CA GLY A 170 13.95 18.49 22.77
C GLY A 170 12.70 18.50 23.64
N VAL A 171 11.84 17.49 23.54
CA VAL A 171 10.54 17.46 24.25
C VAL A 171 10.70 16.90 25.65
N ASN A 172 10.70 17.77 26.66
CA ASN A 172 10.81 17.37 28.05
C ASN A 172 9.56 17.75 28.85
N LEU A 173 8.67 16.76 29.06
CA LEU A 173 7.45 16.93 29.86
C LEU A 173 7.76 17.26 31.33
N ASN A 174 8.91 16.84 31.86
CA ASN A 174 9.30 17.02 33.27
C ASN A 174 10.08 18.32 33.53
N LYS A 175 10.17 19.23 32.54
CA LYS A 175 10.95 20.47 32.64
C LYS A 175 10.44 21.41 33.74
N HIS A 176 9.14 21.37 34.02
CA HIS A 176 8.49 22.22 35.03
C HIS A 176 8.62 21.66 36.46
N LEU A 177 9.10 20.43 36.62
CA LEU A 177 9.21 19.76 37.93
C LEU A 177 10.50 20.15 38.65
N ASP A 178 10.39 20.44 39.94
CA ASP A 178 11.55 20.61 40.82
C ASP A 178 12.28 19.27 41.05
N SER A 179 13.54 19.35 41.48
CA SER A 179 14.39 18.21 41.85
C SER A 179 13.70 17.22 42.79
N ARG A 180 12.96 17.70 43.80
CA ARG A 180 12.22 16.85 44.73
C ARG A 180 11.06 16.14 44.04
N GLU A 181 10.28 16.87 43.24
CA GLU A 181 9.14 16.32 42.51
C GLU A 181 9.59 15.25 41.52
N ARG A 182 10.69 15.51 40.80
CA ARG A 182 11.29 14.54 39.87
C ARG A 182 11.73 13.26 40.57
N ALA A 183 12.31 13.37 41.76
CA ALA A 183 12.70 12.20 42.55
C ALA A 183 11.47 11.38 42.97
N VAL A 184 10.39 12.05 43.41
CA VAL A 184 9.13 11.40 43.77
C VAL A 184 8.48 10.73 42.55
N SER A 185 8.40 11.41 41.41
CA SER A 185 7.88 10.83 40.17
C SER A 185 8.67 9.59 39.77
N ARG A 186 10.00 9.64 39.83
CA ARG A 186 10.85 8.48 39.51
C ARG A 186 10.64 7.31 40.47
N ALA A 187 10.48 7.59 41.76
CA ALA A 187 10.18 6.55 42.75
C ALA A 187 8.83 5.87 42.48
N ILE A 188 7.78 6.65 42.17
CA ILE A 188 6.45 6.13 41.83
C ILE A 188 6.51 5.30 40.54
N THR A 189 7.16 5.81 39.49
CA THR A 189 7.32 5.07 38.23
C THR A 189 8.00 3.73 38.47
N LYS A 190 9.11 3.70 39.22
CA LYS A 190 9.82 2.45 39.53
C LYS A 190 9.00 1.48 40.37
N MET A 191 8.25 1.98 41.35
CA MET A 191 7.36 1.15 42.15
C MET A 191 6.28 0.49 41.28
N MET A 192 5.68 1.24 40.36
CA MET A 192 4.65 0.72 39.46
C MET A 192 5.20 -0.31 38.47
N GLU A 193 6.34 -0.02 37.85
CA GLU A 193 6.92 -0.86 36.80
C GLU A 193 7.61 -2.11 37.32
N GLU A 194 8.25 -2.06 38.50
CA GLU A 194 9.03 -3.18 39.03
C GLU A 194 8.29 -4.01 40.07
N HIS A 195 7.26 -3.47 40.74
CA HIS A 195 6.53 -4.21 41.79
C HIS A 195 5.06 -4.43 41.44
N PHE A 196 4.32 -3.39 41.07
CA PHE A 196 2.89 -3.54 40.76
C PHE A 196 2.64 -4.29 39.46
N TYR A 197 3.48 -4.07 38.44
CA TYR A 197 3.37 -4.78 37.17
C TYR A 197 3.31 -6.30 37.35
N TRP A 198 4.25 -6.88 38.10
CA TRP A 198 4.26 -8.33 38.37
C TRP A 198 3.02 -8.79 39.13
N LYS A 199 2.46 -7.96 40.03
CA LYS A 199 1.23 -8.31 40.75
C LYS A 199 0.03 -8.35 39.82
N ILE A 200 -0.13 -7.33 38.98
CA ILE A 200 -1.22 -7.25 37.99
C ILE A 200 -1.11 -8.41 36.99
N GLU A 201 0.10 -8.70 36.50
CA GLU A 201 0.31 -9.81 35.58
C GLU A 201 -0.07 -11.15 36.21
N ASN A 202 0.36 -11.40 37.45
CA ASN A 202 -0.01 -12.61 38.18
C ASN A 202 -1.53 -12.73 38.34
N GLU A 203 -2.20 -11.68 38.82
CA GLU A 203 -3.66 -11.68 38.99
C GLU A 203 -4.40 -11.89 37.66
N PHE A 204 -3.92 -11.27 36.58
CA PHE A 204 -4.46 -11.48 35.24
C PHE A 204 -4.36 -12.96 34.82
N TRP A 205 -3.20 -13.59 35.02
CA TRP A 205 -3.02 -15.02 34.73
C TRP A 205 -3.93 -15.91 35.58
N TYR A 206 -4.08 -15.63 36.88
CA TYR A 206 -4.99 -16.36 37.74
C TYR A 206 -6.45 -16.24 37.29
N LEU A 207 -6.89 -15.04 36.92
CA LEU A 207 -8.26 -14.81 36.44
C LEU A 207 -8.53 -15.54 35.12
N VAL A 208 -7.57 -15.50 34.18
CA VAL A 208 -7.68 -16.23 32.91
C VAL A 208 -7.75 -17.74 33.16
N GLN A 209 -6.87 -18.28 34.00
CA GLN A 209 -6.86 -19.71 34.31
C GLN A 209 -8.13 -20.16 35.03
N ASN A 210 -8.65 -19.37 35.96
CA ASN A 210 -9.90 -19.66 36.66
C ASN A 210 -11.11 -19.62 35.70
N SER A 211 -11.16 -18.61 34.82
CA SER A 211 -12.24 -18.48 33.84
C SER A 211 -12.25 -19.63 32.84
N LEU A 212 -11.07 -20.03 32.34
CA LEU A 212 -10.94 -21.20 31.47
C LEU A 212 -11.33 -22.49 32.22
N GLY A 213 -10.90 -22.66 33.47
CA GLY A 213 -11.28 -23.81 34.30
C GLY A 213 -12.79 -23.94 34.49
N LEU A 214 -13.50 -22.82 34.70
CA LEU A 214 -14.96 -22.81 34.79
C LEU A 214 -15.64 -23.18 33.46
N LEU A 215 -15.12 -22.69 32.33
CA LEU A 215 -15.64 -23.05 31.00
C LEU A 215 -15.47 -24.54 30.69
N PHE A 216 -14.33 -25.13 31.05
CA PHE A 216 -14.13 -26.58 30.90
C PHE A 216 -15.04 -27.39 31.81
N ALA A 217 -15.20 -27.00 33.08
CA ALA A 217 -16.13 -27.67 34.00
C ALA A 217 -17.59 -27.58 33.54
N GLN A 218 -17.97 -26.47 32.92
CA GLN A 218 -19.32 -26.27 32.39
C GLN A 218 -19.56 -27.14 31.13
N ASN A 219 -18.58 -27.25 30.23
CA ASN A 219 -18.66 -28.13 29.06
C ASN A 219 -18.74 -29.61 29.48
N ASP A 220 -17.92 -30.05 30.45
CA ASP A 220 -17.98 -31.41 31.00
C ASP A 220 -19.33 -31.72 31.67
N MET A 221 -19.96 -30.73 32.30
CA MET A 221 -21.30 -30.87 32.88
C MET A 221 -22.38 -30.98 31.79
N PHE A 222 -22.29 -30.21 30.70
CA PHE A 222 -23.21 -30.31 29.58
C PHE A 222 -23.08 -31.65 28.84
N ASP A 223 -21.86 -32.15 28.65
CA ASP A 223 -21.62 -33.46 28.02
C ASP A 223 -22.17 -34.63 28.85
N ARG A 224 -22.17 -34.52 30.19
CA ARG A 224 -22.74 -35.54 31.09
C ARG A 224 -24.27 -35.51 31.20
N VAL A 225 -24.92 -34.38 30.90
CA VAL A 225 -26.39 -34.26 30.96
C VAL A 225 -27.04 -34.63 29.62
N GLY A 226 -26.26 -34.66 28.52
CA GLY A 226 -26.72 -35.03 27.18
C GLY A 226 -26.65 -36.53 26.84
N SER A 227 -26.17 -37.40 27.75
CA SER A 227 -26.10 -38.86 27.59
C SER A 227 -27.10 -39.59 28.48
#